data_AF-A0A7W0DS93-F1
#
_entry.id   AF-A0A7W0DS93-F1
#
_cell.length_a   1.000
_cell.length_b   1.000
_cell.length_c   1.000
_cell.angle_alpha   90.00
_cell.angle_beta   90.00
_cell.angle_gamma   90.00
#
_symmetry.space_group_name_H-M   'P 1'
#
loop_
_entity.id
_entity.type
_entity.pdbx_description
1 polymer ?
#
loop_
_entity_poly.entity_id
_entity_poly.type
_entity_poly.pdbx_seq_one_letter_code
_entity_poly.pdbx_strand_id
1 'polypeptide(L)' 'MDIDPDEIVTVELRWDNDGLPTTYSRDLTRRQLGELLLQVDDMAAETD' A
#
# COMPACT_ATOMS: atom_id res chain seq x y z
N MET A 1 18.76 -13.70 -7.11
CA MET A 1 18.63 -12.82 -5.93
C MET A 1 17.38 -13.31 -5.25
N ASP A 2 17.52 -13.98 -4.10
CA ASP A 2 16.34 -14.47 -3.39
C ASP A 2 15.65 -13.26 -2.76
N ILE A 3 14.36 -13.09 -3.03
CA ILE A 3 13.58 -11.98 -2.49
C ILE A 3 13.00 -12.49 -1.17
N ASP A 4 13.46 -11.93 -0.06
CA ASP A 4 12.94 -12.28 1.26
C ASP A 4 11.51 -11.72 1.41
N PRO A 5 10.49 -12.58 1.53
CA PRO A 5 9.10 -12.13 1.68
C PRO A 5 8.83 -11.44 3.02
N ASP A 6 9.70 -11.65 4.01
CA ASP A 6 9.58 -11.09 5.36
C ASP A 6 10.48 -9.84 5.54
N GLU A 7 11.18 -9.41 4.48
CA GLU A 7 11.87 -8.12 4.44
C GLU A 7 10.90 -6.97 4.71
N ILE A 8 11.25 -6.12 5.67
CA ILE A 8 10.47 -4.94 6.05
C ILE A 8 10.76 -3.80 5.06
N VAL A 9 9.70 -3.22 4.54
CA VAL A 9 9.71 -2.03 3.67
C VAL A 9 8.80 -0.95 4.26
N THR A 10 9.19 0.30 4.12
CA THR A 10 8.36 1.46 4.48
C THR A 10 7.57 1.91 3.26
N VAL A 11 6.26 2.10 3.43
CA VAL A 11 5.35 2.59 2.38
C VAL A 11 4.71 3.88 2.84
N GLU A 12 4.73 4.89 1.98
CA GLU A 12 4.01 6.15 2.17
C GLU A 12 2.81 6.22 1.22
N LEU A 13 1.60 6.20 1.80
CA LEU A 13 0.34 6.38 1.08
C LEU A 13 -0.10 7.83 1.19
N ARG A 14 -0.38 8.46 0.05
CA ARG A 14 -0.86 9.84 -0.01
C ARG A 14 -2.27 9.85 -0.59
N TRP A 15 -3.23 10.23 0.25
CA TRP A 15 -4.60 10.46 -0.19
C TRP A 15 -4.88 11.95 -0.32
N ASP A 16 -5.60 12.30 -1.37
CA ASP A 16 -6.23 13.61 -1.49
C ASP A 16 -7.52 13.58 -0.67
N ASN A 17 -7.50 14.21 0.50
CA ASN A 17 -8.66 14.29 1.38
C ASN A 17 -9.16 15.74 1.38
N ASP A 18 -10.14 16.02 0.53
CA ASP A 18 -10.73 17.35 0.35
C ASP A 18 -9.68 18.48 0.16
N GLY A 19 -8.64 18.21 -0.62
CA GLY A 19 -7.57 19.17 -0.92
C GLY A 19 -6.47 19.27 0.13
N LEU A 20 -6.55 18.50 1.22
CA LEU A 20 -5.48 18.36 2.20
C LEU A 20 -4.75 17.02 1.98
N PRO A 21 -3.49 17.04 1.51
CA PRO A 21 -2.73 15.82 1.32
C PRO A 21 -2.44 15.20 2.69
N THR A 22 -3.07 14.06 2.96
CA THR A 22 -2.77 13.27 4.16
C THR A 22 -1.80 12.17 3.77
N THR A 23 -0.64 12.15 4.43
CA THR A 23 0.38 11.11 4.23
C THR A 23 0.29 10.11 5.38
N TYR A 24 0.15 8.84 5.06
CA TYR A 24 0.16 7.73 5.99
C TYR A 24 1.36 6.84 5.70
N SER A 25 2.29 6.75 6.66
CA SER A 25 3.46 5.89 6.57
C SER A 25 3.27 4.62 7.38
N ARG A 26 3.65 3.47 6.83
CA ARG A 26 3.62 2.19 7.52
C ARG A 26 4.75 1.29 7.08
N ASP A 27 5.35 0.60 8.04
CA ASP A 27 6.30 -0.49 7.79
C ASP A 27 5.53 -1.81 7.63
N LEU A 28 5.83 -2.54 6.56
CA LEU A 28 5.16 -3.76 6.15
C LEU A 28 6.18 -4.77 5.62
N THR A 29 5.88 -6.06 5.67
CA THR A 29 6.69 -7.04 4.93
C THR A 29 6.40 -6.97 3.43
N ARG A 30 7.31 -7.46 2.60
CA ARG A 30 7.06 -7.59 1.14
C ARG A 30 5.80 -8.39 0.83
N ARG A 31 5.52 -9.45 1.60
CA ARG A 31 4.26 -10.21 1.49
C ARG A 31 3.04 -9.32 1.74
N GLN A 32 3.05 -8.56 2.84
CA GLN A 32 1.97 -7.65 3.22
C GLN A 32 1.78 -6.51 2.21
N LEU A 33 2.87 -6.02 1.61
CA LEU A 33 2.79 -5.04 0.52
C LEU A 33 2.06 -5.62 -0.70
N GLY A 34 2.35 -6.87 -1.08
CA GLY A 34 1.64 -7.54 -2.17
C GLY A 34 0.13 -7.65 -1.92
N GLU A 35 -0.25 -8.04 -0.71
CA GLU A 35 -1.67 -8.11 -0.28
C GLU A 35 -2.34 -6.73 -0.31
N LEU A 36 -1.65 -5.69 0.17
CA LEU A 36 -2.15 -4.31 0.15
C LEU A 36 -2.42 -3.81 -1.28
N LEU A 37 -1.51 -4.09 -2.22
CA LEU A 37 -1.67 -3.66 -3.62
C LEU A 37 -2.87 -4.33 -4.29
N LEU A 38 -3.10 -5.62 -4.02
CA LEU A 38 -4.28 -6.32 -4.52
C LEU A 38 -5.58 -5.72 -3.96
N GLN A 39 -5.63 -5.42 -2.66
CA GLN A 39 -6.79 -4.78 -2.04
C GLN A 39 -7.09 -3.39 -2.64
N VAL A 40 -6.05 -2.61 -2.94
CA VAL A 40 -6.22 -1.29 -3.58
C VAL A 40 -6.78 -1.43 -5.00
N ASP A 41 -6.33 -2.43 -5.76
CA ASP A 41 -6.84 -2.73 -7.10
C ASP A 41 -8.31 -3.17 -7.06
N ASP A 42 -8.66 -4.07 -6.13
CA ASP A 42 -10.04 -4.53 -5.92
C ASP A 42 -10.99 -3.36 -5.59
N MET A 43 -10.59 -2.46 -4.66
CA MET A 43 -11.38 -1.27 -4.33
C MET A 43 -11.58 -0.34 -5.54
N ALA A 44 -10.57 -0.20 -6.40
CA ALA A 44 -10.69 0.61 -7.61
C ALA A 44 -11.69 -0.01 -8.60
N ALA A 45 -11.76 -1.33 -8.69
CA ALA A 45 -12.70 -2.05 -9.55
C ALA A 45 -14.17 -1.97 -9.07
N GLU A 46 -14.40 -1.80 -7.77
CA GLU A 46 -15.76 -1.68 -7.19
C GLU A 46 -16.38 -0.28 -7.33
N THR A 47 -15.64 0.70 -7.87
CA THR A 47 -16.10 2.10 -7.96
C THR A 47 -16.81 2.44 -9.29
N ASP A 48 -17.11 1.44 -10.13
CA ASP A 48 -17.85 1.57 -11.41
C ASP A 48 -19.38 1.34 -11.28
#